data_AF-A0A1Q9S0D7-F1
#
_entry.id   AF-A0A1Q9S0D7-F1
#
_cell.length_a   1.000
_cell.length_b   1.000
_cell.length_c   1.000
_cell.angle_alpha   90.00
_cell.angle_beta   90.00
_cell.angle_gamma   90.00
#
_symmetry.space_group_name_H-M   'P 1'
#
loop_
_entity.id
_entity.type
_entity.pdbx_description
1 polymer ?
#
loop_
_entity_poly.entity_id
_entity_poly.type
_entity_poly.pdbx_seq_one_letter_code
_entity_poly.pdbx_strand_id
1 'polypeptide(L)'
;MAVRHSPGPPTDLIDAFGLFWVVPAVDVFVLLTAMTVLSDRGDAGHIADRRRLLLGVLTTGALGAAGFAGYRQGASAGAAPVPERSAPSQIDPLANGAVGSYTGRFGTAGDGVDSRAAIQAALNAASDVIGTDYYSYTRRRSTTVALAPGHYLISAPDEDASLVIPPGVVLDAASATLYFDYPSRPRASWCGIRVGQDGQLRLGKLYPSERVAAPDTELVYDAVRLVQTDSNSRVVGYGDSEIRGWQGAAIRGVGAWLVFVKGVSFSNNAYGYIASRTGDGTLGYAVSQPDGSSVRNHTDLRIQDCSFVNLSHGGIVGAVQGDSNRLLERDYESLSLTVGLVGCIFENIAGCALDIASAMVVSAWDCAFEEVGADGGAMVRLDNCRVVSFAGTRVNLEGRLVPGPEGETRPFPAYVFHVAATESFVIDGMRAYNSFNPALRLADAEATVSWRIGNISAAAGALSPGPMYVEDGSLAVSGQWNKGHIVLGSHHLWVDGFGALRHKNGRPLGDTDGGVVG
;
A
#
# COMPACT_ATOMS: atom_id res chain seq x y z
N MET A 1 -64.22 52.50 -5.16
CA MET A 1 -64.06 52.48 -3.70
C MET A 1 -64.15 51.02 -3.25
N ALA A 2 -63.14 50.32 -2.74
CA ALA A 2 -61.71 50.54 -2.55
C ALA A 2 -60.99 49.22 -2.90
N VAL A 3 -59.73 49.32 -3.33
CA VAL A 3 -58.98 48.34 -4.14
C VAL A 3 -58.18 47.36 -3.27
N ARG A 4 -58.12 46.09 -3.71
CA ARG A 4 -57.26 45.00 -3.22
C ARG A 4 -55.79 45.23 -3.55
N HIS A 5 -54.88 44.81 -2.67
CA HIS A 5 -53.57 44.27 -3.05
C HIS A 5 -53.09 43.21 -2.03
N SER A 6 -52.58 42.09 -2.56
CA SER A 6 -51.97 40.95 -1.86
C SER A 6 -50.55 41.27 -1.37
N PRO A 7 -49.97 40.45 -0.46
CA PRO A 7 -49.10 39.31 -0.87
C PRO A 7 -49.41 38.04 -0.05
N GLY A 8 -49.44 36.81 -0.59
CA GLY A 8 -48.31 36.02 -1.09
C GLY A 8 -47.73 35.14 0.05
N PRO A 9 -48.00 33.81 0.13
CA PRO A 9 -47.47 32.94 1.20
C PRO A 9 -46.09 32.36 0.83
N PRO A 10 -45.20 32.08 1.80
CA PRO A 10 -43.98 31.32 1.57
C PRO A 10 -44.31 29.83 1.53
N THR A 11 -43.85 29.15 0.48
CA THR A 11 -43.85 27.68 0.38
C THR A 11 -42.53 27.14 0.89
N ASP A 12 -42.56 26.49 2.05
CA ASP A 12 -41.50 25.59 2.50
C ASP A 12 -41.57 24.30 1.67
N LEU A 13 -40.49 24.08 0.91
CA LEU A 13 -40.09 22.80 0.34
C LEU A 13 -39.21 22.11 1.39
N ILE A 14 -39.56 20.90 1.84
CA ILE A 14 -38.62 19.83 2.24
C ILE A 14 -39.43 18.54 2.46
N ASP A 15 -38.87 17.44 1.94
CA ASP A 15 -39.19 16.01 2.12
C ASP A 15 -39.82 15.27 0.94
N ALA A 16 -39.04 15.20 -0.15
CA ALA A 16 -39.03 14.07 -1.08
C ALA A 16 -37.60 13.87 -1.63
N PHE A 17 -36.77 13.07 -0.95
CA PHE A 17 -35.58 12.47 -1.54
C PHE A 17 -35.64 10.95 -1.36
N GLY A 18 -36.24 10.30 -2.37
CA GLY A 18 -36.06 8.88 -2.63
C GLY A 18 -34.78 8.66 -3.45
N LEU A 19 -34.00 7.66 -3.03
CA LEU A 19 -33.02 6.87 -3.78
C LEU A 19 -32.21 7.58 -4.89
N PHE A 20 -30.96 7.93 -4.59
CA PHE A 20 -29.84 7.73 -5.51
C PHE A 20 -28.54 7.55 -4.72
N TRP A 21 -28.03 6.31 -4.67
CA TRP A 21 -26.61 6.06 -4.42
C TRP A 21 -26.06 5.03 -5.42
N VAL A 22 -25.28 5.57 -6.36
CA VAL A 22 -23.92 5.17 -6.75
C VAL A 22 -23.67 3.73 -7.23
N VAL A 23 -23.44 3.65 -8.55
CA VAL A 23 -22.71 2.57 -9.24
C VAL A 23 -21.21 2.63 -8.82
N PRO A 24 -20.55 1.52 -8.42
CA PRO A 24 -19.13 1.56 -8.10
C PRO A 24 -18.26 1.66 -9.36
N ALA A 25 -17.37 2.66 -9.37
CA ALA A 25 -16.38 3.05 -10.40
C ALA A 25 -15.28 2.01 -10.73
N VAL A 26 -15.58 0.72 -10.57
CA VAL A 26 -14.66 -0.39 -10.86
C VAL A 26 -14.51 -0.61 -12.38
N ASP A 27 -15.47 -0.16 -13.18
CA ASP A 27 -15.55 -0.43 -14.63
C ASP A 27 -14.73 0.51 -15.55
N VAL A 28 -14.05 1.57 -15.05
CA VAL A 28 -13.28 2.52 -15.89
C VAL A 28 -11.76 2.39 -15.75
N PHE A 29 -11.25 1.93 -14.60
CA PHE A 29 -9.80 1.78 -14.41
C PHE A 29 -9.24 0.60 -15.23
N VAL A 30 -10.06 -0.44 -15.44
CA VAL A 30 -9.79 -1.59 -16.33
C VAL A 30 -9.79 -1.18 -17.83
N LEU A 31 -10.41 -0.04 -18.17
CA LEU A 31 -10.43 0.51 -19.54
C LEU A 31 -9.03 1.00 -19.99
N LEU A 32 -8.16 1.40 -19.05
CA LEU A 32 -6.77 1.80 -19.32
C LEU A 32 -5.84 0.59 -19.52
N THR A 33 -6.19 -0.56 -18.97
CA THR A 33 -5.41 -1.80 -19.05
C THR A 33 -5.54 -2.49 -20.42
N ALA A 34 -6.64 -2.34 -21.17
CA ALA A 34 -6.96 -3.24 -22.27
C ALA A 34 -6.80 -2.67 -23.70
N MET A 35 -6.52 -1.38 -23.89
CA MET A 35 -6.22 -0.83 -25.24
C MET A 35 -4.75 -0.95 -25.66
N THR A 36 -4.05 -1.88 -25.02
CA THR A 36 -3.07 -2.81 -25.59
C THR A 36 -3.40 -3.34 -27.00
N VAL A 37 -4.63 -3.19 -27.53
CA VAL A 37 -5.06 -3.73 -28.85
C VAL A 37 -4.89 -2.73 -30.03
N LEU A 38 -4.62 -1.45 -29.78
CA LEU A 38 -4.36 -0.44 -30.81
C LEU A 38 -2.84 -0.18 -30.87
N SER A 39 -2.02 -0.94 -31.59
CA SER A 39 -1.82 -0.69 -33.02
C SER A 39 -0.80 -1.69 -33.58
N ASP A 40 -1.25 -2.91 -33.82
CA ASP A 40 -0.59 -3.95 -34.62
C ASP A 40 -0.61 -3.62 -36.14
N ARG A 41 -0.27 -2.38 -36.53
CA ARG A 41 -0.36 -1.92 -37.93
C ARG A 41 0.83 -1.02 -38.31
N GLY A 42 1.68 -1.56 -39.18
CA GLY A 42 2.91 -0.91 -39.64
C GLY A 42 2.66 0.25 -40.60
N ASP A 43 2.72 1.48 -40.09
CA ASP A 43 2.95 2.69 -40.89
C ASP A 43 3.77 3.72 -40.10
N ALA A 44 4.99 4.00 -40.59
CA ALA A 44 6.05 4.72 -39.87
C ALA A 44 5.95 6.26 -39.85
N GLY A 45 4.89 6.86 -40.43
CA GLY A 45 4.87 8.29 -40.76
C GLY A 45 4.33 9.26 -39.69
N HIS A 46 3.56 8.81 -38.68
CA HIS A 46 2.82 9.69 -37.76
C HIS A 46 3.27 9.66 -36.28
N ILE A 47 4.48 9.17 -35.99
CA ILE A 47 4.98 8.93 -34.62
C ILE A 47 5.40 10.22 -33.87
N ALA A 48 5.77 11.29 -34.58
CA ALA A 48 6.32 12.50 -33.96
C ALA A 48 5.26 13.42 -33.30
N ASP A 49 4.07 13.57 -33.89
CA ASP A 49 3.03 14.47 -33.36
C ASP A 49 2.15 13.84 -32.28
N ARG A 50 2.06 12.50 -32.20
CA ARG A 50 1.34 11.79 -31.12
C ARG A 50 2.15 11.67 -29.83
N ARG A 51 3.49 11.70 -29.91
CA ARG A 51 4.40 11.82 -28.75
C ARG A 51 4.31 13.18 -28.05
N ARG A 52 3.83 14.23 -28.74
CA ARG A 52 3.57 15.56 -28.15
C ARG A 52 2.19 15.67 -27.48
N LEU A 53 1.18 14.96 -27.98
CA LEU A 53 -0.16 14.87 -27.37
C LEU A 53 -0.15 14.05 -26.05
N LEU A 54 0.68 13.00 -25.97
CA LEU A 54 0.92 12.18 -24.77
C LEU A 54 1.65 12.96 -23.63
N LEU A 55 2.47 13.95 -24.01
CA LEU A 55 3.27 14.76 -23.08
C LEU A 55 2.48 15.94 -22.46
N GLY A 56 1.30 16.27 -23.00
CA GLY A 56 0.46 17.41 -22.59
C GLY A 56 -0.73 17.09 -21.69
N VAL A 57 -1.21 15.83 -21.64
CA VAL A 57 -2.45 15.46 -20.91
C VAL A 57 -2.21 15.14 -19.43
N LEU A 58 -1.04 14.60 -19.05
CA LEU A 58 -0.67 14.39 -17.64
C LEU A 58 -0.11 15.65 -16.96
N THR A 59 0.37 16.63 -17.74
CA THR A 59 1.09 17.81 -17.22
C THR A 59 0.19 18.87 -16.57
N THR A 60 -1.14 18.76 -16.66
CA THR A 60 -2.08 19.83 -16.20
C THR A 60 -3.43 19.30 -15.68
N GLY A 61 -3.45 18.16 -14.98
CA GLY A 61 -4.58 17.76 -14.11
C GLY A 61 -4.54 18.40 -12.72
N ALA A 62 -3.65 19.38 -12.54
CA ALA A 62 -3.70 20.34 -11.46
C ALA A 62 -4.81 21.36 -11.73
N LEU A 63 -5.68 21.60 -10.74
CA LEU A 63 -6.09 22.92 -10.24
C LEU A 63 -7.29 22.74 -9.27
N GLY A 64 -7.07 22.91 -7.97
CA GLY A 64 -8.14 23.09 -6.98
C GLY A 64 -8.62 21.78 -6.32
N ALA A 65 -8.24 21.41 -5.10
CA ALA A 65 -8.20 22.29 -3.94
C ALA A 65 -9.38 23.29 -3.95
N ALA A 66 -10.60 22.75 -3.87
CA ALA A 66 -11.73 23.49 -3.34
C ALA A 66 -12.50 22.56 -2.38
N GLY A 67 -12.17 22.66 -1.09
CA GLY A 67 -13.12 22.32 -0.02
C GLY A 67 -12.84 21.04 0.77
N PHE A 68 -11.71 20.93 1.47
CA PHE A 68 -11.63 20.06 2.65
C PHE A 68 -10.80 20.71 3.76
N ALA A 69 -11.28 21.88 4.22
CA ALA A 69 -10.88 22.46 5.50
C ALA A 69 -12.13 22.95 6.20
N GLY A 70 -12.65 22.12 7.11
CA GLY A 70 -13.77 22.49 7.99
C GLY A 70 -14.76 21.36 8.13
N TYR A 71 -14.54 20.47 9.11
CA TYR A 71 -15.58 19.94 10.01
C TYR A 71 -14.92 19.01 11.04
N ARG A 72 -14.42 19.60 12.13
CA ARG A 72 -14.20 18.92 13.41
C ARG A 72 -14.77 19.84 14.48
N GLN A 73 -16.03 19.62 14.86
CA GLN A 73 -16.54 19.87 16.22
C GLN A 73 -17.99 19.40 16.38
N GLY A 74 -18.23 18.66 17.46
CA GLY A 74 -19.50 18.65 18.20
C GLY A 74 -20.52 17.59 17.80
N ALA A 75 -20.66 16.54 18.62
CA ALA A 75 -21.71 16.46 19.63
C ALA A 75 -21.95 14.99 20.05
N SER A 76 -21.59 14.67 21.29
CA SER A 76 -22.14 13.56 22.05
C SER A 76 -23.50 13.97 22.62
N ALA A 77 -24.54 13.17 22.34
CA ALA A 77 -25.81 13.25 23.04
C ALA A 77 -26.40 11.84 23.19
N GLY A 78 -26.85 11.54 24.42
CA GLY A 78 -27.01 10.20 24.97
C GLY A 78 -28.12 9.33 24.38
N ALA A 79 -27.90 8.01 24.49
CA ALA A 79 -28.89 6.98 24.22
C ALA A 79 -29.64 6.61 25.51
N ALA A 80 -30.98 6.57 25.41
CA ALA A 80 -31.89 6.09 26.44
C ALA A 80 -31.83 4.55 26.59
N PRO A 81 -32.20 3.99 27.76
CA PRO A 81 -32.08 2.56 28.01
C PRO A 81 -33.12 1.74 27.23
N VAL A 82 -32.66 0.64 26.63
CA VAL A 82 -33.48 -0.36 25.93
C VAL A 82 -34.12 -1.30 26.97
N PRO A 83 -35.43 -1.60 26.88
CA PRO A 83 -36.10 -2.50 27.82
C PRO A 83 -35.78 -3.97 27.53
N GLU A 84 -35.54 -4.74 28.59
CA GLU A 84 -35.45 -6.20 28.57
C GLU A 84 -36.72 -6.84 27.99
N ARG A 85 -36.55 -7.81 27.09
CA ARG A 85 -37.59 -8.80 26.76
C ARG A 85 -37.04 -10.23 26.68
N SER A 86 -37.60 -11.02 27.57
CA SER A 86 -37.84 -12.46 27.61
C SER A 86 -37.47 -13.34 26.40
N ALA A 87 -36.75 -14.43 26.69
CA ALA A 87 -36.65 -15.65 25.89
C ALA A 87 -38.04 -16.30 25.69
N PRO A 88 -38.31 -17.04 24.58
CA PRO A 88 -37.98 -18.49 24.61
C PRO A 88 -37.78 -19.22 23.25
N SER A 89 -37.33 -20.48 23.40
CA SER A 89 -37.58 -21.70 22.62
C SER A 89 -36.65 -22.08 21.46
N GLN A 90 -36.04 -23.26 21.63
CA GLN A 90 -35.35 -24.09 20.64
C GLN A 90 -36.29 -24.46 19.49
N ILE A 91 -35.90 -24.18 18.24
CA ILE A 91 -36.36 -24.91 17.05
C ILE A 91 -35.18 -25.07 16.06
N ASP A 92 -34.89 -26.35 15.79
CA ASP A 92 -34.31 -27.02 14.60
C ASP A 92 -33.48 -26.21 13.56
N PRO A 93 -32.17 -26.46 13.41
CA PRO A 93 -31.30 -25.70 12.51
C PRO A 93 -31.24 -26.18 11.04
N LEU A 94 -32.11 -27.08 10.55
CA LEU A 94 -31.98 -27.61 9.18
C LEU A 94 -33.17 -27.41 8.22
N ALA A 95 -34.12 -26.53 8.54
CA ALA A 95 -35.26 -26.30 7.65
C ALA A 95 -35.42 -24.82 7.23
N ASN A 96 -34.73 -24.46 6.15
CA ASN A 96 -35.19 -23.60 5.04
C ASN A 96 -34.09 -22.67 4.51
N GLY A 97 -33.85 -22.79 3.21
CA GLY A 97 -32.91 -21.95 2.47
C GLY A 97 -33.19 -20.46 2.65
N ALA A 98 -32.23 -19.76 3.22
CA ALA A 98 -32.14 -18.32 3.18
C ALA A 98 -30.66 -17.94 3.14
N VAL A 99 -30.35 -16.98 2.28
CA VAL A 99 -29.12 -16.19 2.27
C VAL A 99 -29.05 -15.47 3.62
N GLY A 100 -28.57 -16.17 4.64
CA GLY A 100 -28.51 -15.70 6.02
C GLY A 100 -27.06 -15.41 6.38
N SER A 101 -26.77 -14.14 6.65
CA SER A 101 -25.59 -13.76 7.44
C SER A 101 -25.61 -14.57 8.73
N TYR A 102 -24.65 -15.46 8.91
CA TYR A 102 -24.52 -16.25 10.13
C TYR A 102 -24.08 -15.29 11.25
N THR A 103 -25.01 -14.91 12.13
CA THR A 103 -24.76 -14.03 13.29
C THR A 103 -24.75 -14.80 14.61
N GLY A 104 -24.27 -16.05 14.60
CA GLY A 104 -24.11 -16.83 15.83
C GLY A 104 -23.12 -16.15 16.77
N ARG A 105 -23.58 -15.78 17.97
CA ARG A 105 -22.75 -15.20 19.03
C ARG A 105 -21.83 -16.31 19.57
N PHE A 106 -20.61 -16.38 19.05
CA PHE A 106 -19.60 -17.34 19.52
C PHE A 106 -18.76 -16.75 20.65
N GLY A 107 -18.68 -17.51 21.75
CA GLY A 107 -17.80 -17.26 22.90
C GLY A 107 -18.20 -16.02 23.73
N THR A 108 -18.40 -16.19 25.03
CA THR A 108 -18.29 -15.06 25.95
C THR A 108 -16.86 -14.51 25.83
N ALA A 109 -16.73 -13.29 25.31
CA ALA A 109 -15.47 -12.58 25.32
C ALA A 109 -14.97 -12.46 26.76
N GLY A 110 -13.73 -12.85 27.04
CA GLY A 110 -13.03 -12.51 28.29
C GLY A 110 -12.69 -13.63 29.27
N ASP A 111 -13.13 -14.88 29.08
CA ASP A 111 -12.87 -15.94 30.08
C ASP A 111 -11.52 -16.66 29.89
N GLY A 112 -10.70 -16.26 28.90
CA GLY A 112 -9.43 -16.94 28.57
C GLY A 112 -9.60 -18.31 27.89
N VAL A 113 -10.83 -18.63 27.48
CA VAL A 113 -11.16 -19.85 26.72
C VAL A 113 -10.71 -19.69 25.27
N ASP A 114 -10.03 -20.70 24.76
CA ASP A 114 -9.61 -20.77 23.37
C ASP A 114 -10.82 -20.78 22.42
N SER A 115 -10.91 -19.76 21.58
CA SER A 115 -12.00 -19.55 20.62
C SER A 115 -11.70 -20.11 19.23
N ARG A 116 -10.49 -20.63 19.01
CA ARG A 116 -10.03 -21.08 17.68
C ARG A 116 -10.97 -22.08 17.03
N ALA A 117 -11.31 -23.16 17.74
CA ALA A 117 -12.10 -24.26 17.18
C ALA A 117 -13.50 -23.81 16.75
N ALA A 118 -14.14 -22.94 17.54
CA ALA A 118 -15.46 -22.40 17.22
C ALA A 118 -15.42 -21.47 16.01
N ILE A 119 -14.44 -20.56 15.94
CA ILE A 119 -14.29 -19.64 14.80
C ILE A 119 -13.96 -20.43 13.53
N GLN A 120 -13.04 -21.40 13.59
CA GLN A 120 -12.70 -22.22 12.43
C GLN A 120 -13.89 -23.06 11.95
N ALA A 121 -14.69 -23.63 12.86
CA ALA A 121 -15.89 -24.37 12.49
C ALA A 121 -16.91 -23.48 11.76
N ALA A 122 -17.07 -22.22 12.19
CA ALA A 122 -17.93 -21.25 11.52
C ALA A 122 -17.43 -20.88 10.12
N LEU A 123 -16.11 -20.67 9.97
CA LEU A 123 -15.48 -20.41 8.68
C LEU A 123 -15.66 -21.59 7.71
N ASN A 124 -15.47 -22.82 8.19
CA ASN A 124 -15.67 -24.03 7.37
C ASN A 124 -17.14 -24.17 6.96
N ALA A 125 -18.09 -24.01 7.89
CA ALA A 125 -19.51 -24.06 7.58
C ALA A 125 -19.95 -22.99 6.57
N ALA A 126 -19.36 -21.79 6.64
CA ALA A 126 -19.61 -20.72 5.67
C ALA A 126 -19.09 -21.05 4.26
N SER A 127 -18.00 -21.81 4.17
CA SER A 127 -17.44 -22.29 2.91
C SER A 127 -18.33 -23.35 2.25
N ASP A 128 -18.90 -24.26 3.03
CA ASP A 128 -19.76 -25.35 2.52
C ASP A 128 -21.02 -24.81 1.82
N VAL A 129 -21.50 -23.62 2.22
CA VAL A 129 -22.66 -22.95 1.63
C VAL A 129 -22.41 -22.49 0.19
N ILE A 130 -21.16 -22.25 -0.20
CA ILE A 130 -20.82 -21.63 -1.49
C ILE A 130 -21.00 -22.61 -2.67
N GLY A 131 -21.12 -23.91 -2.40
CA GLY A 131 -21.35 -24.96 -3.41
C GLY A 131 -20.14 -25.13 -4.35
N THR A 132 -20.04 -26.30 -4.98
CA THR A 132 -18.94 -26.66 -5.89
C THR A 132 -18.96 -25.95 -7.25
N ASP A 133 -19.94 -25.08 -7.49
CA ASP A 133 -20.10 -24.45 -8.80
C ASP A 133 -19.08 -23.31 -8.97
N TYR A 134 -18.10 -23.51 -9.85
CA TYR A 134 -17.10 -22.51 -10.27
C TYR A 134 -17.68 -21.11 -10.58
N TYR A 135 -18.96 -21.02 -10.97
CA TYR A 135 -19.67 -19.77 -11.23
C TYR A 135 -20.22 -19.05 -9.98
N SER A 136 -20.32 -19.70 -8.81
CA SER A 136 -20.62 -19.03 -7.54
C SER A 136 -19.41 -18.21 -7.05
N TYR A 137 -18.20 -18.71 -7.28
CA TYR A 137 -16.93 -18.02 -7.00
C TYR A 137 -16.78 -16.73 -7.81
N THR A 138 -17.04 -16.76 -9.11
CA THR A 138 -16.93 -15.56 -9.96
C THR A 138 -18.07 -14.55 -9.73
N ARG A 139 -19.23 -14.99 -9.21
CA ARG A 139 -20.39 -14.12 -8.92
C ARG A 139 -20.50 -13.74 -7.44
N ARG A 140 -19.45 -13.13 -6.87
CA ARG A 140 -19.48 -12.21 -5.70
C ARG A 140 -20.28 -12.67 -4.45
N ARG A 141 -20.62 -13.94 -4.28
CA ARG A 141 -21.33 -14.41 -3.09
C ARG A 141 -20.30 -14.79 -2.05
N SER A 142 -19.81 -13.79 -1.34
CA SER A 142 -18.99 -14.06 -0.17
C SER A 142 -19.86 -14.26 1.06
N THR A 143 -19.69 -15.39 1.75
CA THR A 143 -20.36 -15.62 3.04
C THR A 143 -19.55 -14.93 4.12
N THR A 144 -20.19 -14.07 4.91
CA THR A 144 -19.50 -13.35 5.99
C THR A 144 -19.70 -14.06 7.33
N VAL A 145 -18.59 -14.40 7.99
CA VAL A 145 -18.53 -14.81 9.39
C VAL A 145 -18.12 -13.59 10.20
N ALA A 146 -19.08 -12.97 10.88
CA ALA A 146 -18.83 -11.79 11.70
C ALA A 146 -18.57 -12.18 13.16
N LEU A 147 -17.45 -11.73 13.70
CA LEU A 147 -17.16 -11.85 15.13
C LEU A 147 -17.87 -10.72 15.89
N ALA A 148 -18.44 -11.06 17.04
CA ALA A 148 -19.00 -10.06 17.93
C ALA A 148 -17.88 -9.16 18.50
N PRO A 149 -18.19 -7.93 18.94
CA PRO A 149 -17.21 -7.12 19.64
C PRO A 149 -16.69 -7.84 20.89
N GLY A 150 -15.37 -7.88 21.07
CA GLY A 150 -14.76 -8.58 22.21
C GLY A 150 -13.30 -8.97 22.00
N HIS A 151 -12.76 -9.64 23.01
CA HIS A 151 -11.42 -10.20 23.02
C HIS A 151 -11.49 -11.73 22.86
N TYR A 152 -10.74 -12.25 21.90
CA TYR A 152 -10.71 -13.67 21.57
C TYR A 152 -9.27 -14.17 21.69
N LEU A 153 -9.09 -15.27 22.43
CA LEU A 153 -7.84 -16.00 22.44
C LEU A 153 -7.90 -17.09 21.37
N ILE A 154 -6.87 -17.19 20.56
CA ILE A 154 -6.73 -18.14 19.47
C ILE A 154 -5.47 -18.97 19.72
N SER A 155 -5.65 -20.24 20.08
CA SER A 155 -4.49 -21.14 20.26
C SER A 155 -3.76 -21.39 18.93
N ALA A 156 -2.47 -21.72 18.99
CA ALA A 156 -1.79 -22.28 17.84
C ALA A 156 -2.11 -23.79 17.71
N PRO A 157 -2.59 -24.27 16.55
CA PRO A 157 -2.74 -25.69 16.29
C PRO A 157 -1.39 -26.38 16.14
N ASP A 158 -1.41 -27.71 16.05
CA ASP A 158 -0.22 -28.51 15.78
C ASP A 158 0.28 -28.45 14.32
N GLU A 159 -0.44 -27.78 13.43
CA GLU A 159 -0.07 -27.67 12.03
C GLU A 159 -0.50 -26.31 11.46
N ASP A 160 0.38 -25.69 10.65
CA ASP A 160 0.05 -24.59 9.74
C ASP A 160 -0.50 -23.31 10.42
N ALA A 161 -1.58 -22.70 9.94
CA ALA A 161 -2.13 -21.45 10.44
C ALA A 161 -3.14 -21.64 11.57
N SER A 162 -3.23 -20.67 12.49
CA SER A 162 -4.20 -20.75 13.61
C SER A 162 -5.65 -20.62 13.15
N LEU A 163 -5.90 -19.74 12.17
CA LEU A 163 -7.15 -19.64 11.45
C LEU A 163 -6.89 -19.71 9.95
N VAL A 164 -7.75 -20.42 9.22
CA VAL A 164 -7.74 -20.47 7.76
C VAL A 164 -9.07 -19.94 7.27
N ILE A 165 -9.03 -18.84 6.51
CA ILE A 165 -10.20 -18.30 5.81
C ILE A 165 -10.34 -19.05 4.48
N PRO A 166 -11.39 -19.87 4.31
CA PRO A 166 -11.59 -20.63 3.07
C PRO A 166 -11.94 -19.71 1.91
N PRO A 167 -11.82 -20.20 0.66
CA PRO A 167 -12.22 -19.44 -0.51
C PRO A 167 -13.66 -18.94 -0.46
N GLY A 168 -13.86 -17.70 -0.88
CA GLY A 168 -15.18 -17.04 -0.89
C GLY A 168 -15.74 -16.69 0.50
N VAL A 169 -15.00 -16.90 1.59
CA VAL A 169 -15.44 -16.52 2.94
C VAL A 169 -14.84 -15.16 3.34
N VAL A 170 -15.66 -14.31 3.98
CA VAL A 170 -15.19 -13.09 4.66
C VAL A 170 -15.14 -13.37 6.15
N LEU A 171 -13.97 -13.29 6.77
CA LEU A 171 -13.89 -13.13 8.22
C LEU A 171 -14.02 -11.64 8.55
N ASP A 172 -15.12 -11.26 9.19
CA ASP A 172 -15.32 -9.90 9.68
C ASP A 172 -14.97 -9.81 11.17
N ALA A 173 -13.74 -9.42 11.44
CA ALA A 173 -13.20 -9.20 12.78
C ALA A 173 -13.06 -7.71 13.11
N ALA A 174 -13.73 -6.81 12.37
CA ALA A 174 -13.50 -5.37 12.46
C ALA A 174 -13.74 -4.77 13.86
N SER A 175 -14.60 -5.39 14.67
CA SER A 175 -14.88 -4.97 16.05
C SER A 175 -14.25 -5.87 17.11
N ALA A 176 -13.43 -6.84 16.70
CA ALA A 176 -12.83 -7.83 17.58
C ALA A 176 -11.32 -7.58 17.78
N THR A 177 -10.82 -8.02 18.93
CA THR A 177 -9.39 -8.14 19.21
C THR A 177 -9.03 -9.61 19.33
N LEU A 178 -8.13 -10.09 18.47
CA LEU A 178 -7.68 -11.46 18.43
C LEU A 178 -6.26 -11.56 18.99
N TYR A 179 -6.06 -12.40 20.00
CA TYR A 179 -4.77 -12.73 20.59
C TYR A 179 -4.36 -14.13 20.15
N PHE A 180 -3.20 -14.28 19.53
CA PHE A 180 -2.72 -15.56 19.00
C PHE A 180 -1.60 -16.13 19.86
N ASP A 181 -1.79 -17.33 20.42
CA ASP A 181 -0.66 -18.07 20.99
C ASP A 181 0.31 -18.48 19.88
N TYR A 182 1.61 -18.41 20.14
CA TYR A 182 2.61 -19.01 19.26
C TYR A 182 2.56 -20.55 19.36
N PRO A 183 3.02 -21.29 18.33
CA PRO A 183 3.12 -22.74 18.41
C PRO A 183 4.11 -23.17 19.50
N SER A 184 3.86 -24.30 20.14
CA SER A 184 4.73 -24.84 21.20
C SER A 184 6.10 -25.33 20.71
N ARG A 185 6.27 -25.45 19.39
CA ARG A 185 7.51 -25.89 18.73
C ARG A 185 7.79 -25.00 17.53
N PRO A 186 9.08 -24.80 17.16
CA PRO A 186 9.45 -24.00 16.00
C PRO A 186 8.80 -24.52 14.72
N ARG A 187 8.08 -23.64 14.00
CA ARG A 187 7.39 -23.95 12.75
C ARG A 187 7.36 -22.74 11.85
N ALA A 188 8.17 -22.74 10.80
CA ALA A 188 8.20 -21.59 9.90
C ALA A 188 7.02 -21.53 8.90
N SER A 189 6.25 -22.60 8.77
CA SER A 189 4.95 -22.57 8.07
C SER A 189 3.83 -21.90 8.86
N TRP A 190 3.99 -21.67 10.17
CA TRP A 190 2.93 -21.13 10.99
C TRP A 190 2.65 -19.64 10.70
N CYS A 191 1.38 -19.26 10.79
CA CYS A 191 0.95 -17.87 10.87
C CYS A 191 -0.32 -17.76 11.72
N GLY A 192 -0.67 -16.54 12.13
CA GLY A 192 -1.94 -16.30 12.82
C GLY A 192 -3.15 -16.65 11.94
N ILE A 193 -3.27 -15.98 10.80
CA ILE A 193 -4.38 -16.14 9.86
C ILE A 193 -3.83 -16.41 8.46
N ARG A 194 -4.30 -17.49 7.81
CA ARG A 194 -4.12 -17.70 6.38
C ARG A 194 -5.37 -17.30 5.62
N VAL A 195 -5.21 -16.43 4.62
CA VAL A 195 -6.27 -16.04 3.68
C VAL A 195 -5.98 -16.69 2.33
N GLY A 196 -6.87 -17.58 1.90
CA GLY A 196 -6.77 -18.22 0.60
C GLY A 196 -7.33 -17.37 -0.55
N GLN A 197 -7.35 -17.96 -1.74
CA GLN A 197 -7.99 -17.40 -2.93
C GLN A 197 -9.43 -16.93 -2.64
N ASP A 198 -9.85 -15.77 -3.15
CA ASP A 198 -11.16 -15.13 -2.90
C ASP A 198 -11.52 -14.82 -1.42
N GLY A 199 -10.70 -15.23 -0.46
CA GLY A 199 -10.92 -15.00 0.96
C GLY A 199 -10.70 -13.53 1.32
N GLN A 200 -11.51 -12.99 2.23
CA GLN A 200 -11.37 -11.62 2.70
C GLN A 200 -11.26 -11.56 4.22
N LEU A 201 -10.45 -10.63 4.70
CA LEU A 201 -10.30 -10.30 6.10
C LEU A 201 -10.68 -8.84 6.32
N ARG A 202 -11.74 -8.60 7.09
CA ARG A 202 -11.98 -7.28 7.68
C ARG A 202 -11.34 -7.28 9.06
N LEU A 203 -10.29 -6.49 9.19
CA LEU A 203 -9.39 -6.50 10.31
C LEU A 203 -9.97 -5.64 11.44
N GLY A 204 -9.87 -6.13 12.67
CA GLY A 204 -9.92 -5.32 13.88
C GLY A 204 -8.49 -5.21 14.44
N LYS A 205 -8.23 -5.85 15.58
CA LYS A 205 -6.90 -5.87 16.20
C LYS A 205 -6.32 -7.28 16.27
N LEU A 206 -5.07 -7.47 15.84
CA LEU A 206 -4.35 -8.75 15.91
C LEU A 206 -3.06 -8.59 16.72
N TYR A 207 -2.96 -9.36 17.80
CA TYR A 207 -1.81 -9.34 18.69
C TYR A 207 -1.31 -10.77 18.94
N PRO A 208 -0.01 -10.99 19.16
CA PRO A 208 0.42 -12.20 19.82
C PRO A 208 -0.10 -12.21 21.26
N SER A 209 -0.38 -13.40 21.76
CA SER A 209 -0.74 -13.65 23.15
C SER A 209 0.52 -13.65 24.01
N GLU A 210 0.43 -13.06 25.20
CA GLU A 210 1.52 -13.11 26.19
C GLU A 210 1.63 -14.47 26.90
N ARG A 211 0.67 -15.39 26.67
CA ARG A 211 0.65 -16.70 27.34
C ARG A 211 1.75 -17.64 26.83
N VAL A 212 2.05 -17.57 25.54
CA VAL A 212 3.00 -18.48 24.88
C VAL A 212 3.92 -17.64 24.03
N ALA A 213 5.17 -17.48 24.47
CA ALA A 213 6.20 -16.82 23.70
C ALA A 213 6.55 -17.65 22.45
N ALA A 214 7.05 -16.98 21.41
CA ALA A 214 7.52 -17.67 20.23
C ALA A 214 8.67 -18.64 20.59
N PRO A 215 8.65 -19.88 20.08
CA PRO A 215 9.57 -20.92 20.52
C PRO A 215 10.98 -20.76 19.93
N ASP A 216 11.15 -19.91 18.92
CA ASP A 216 12.43 -19.65 18.25
C ASP A 216 12.47 -18.21 17.74
N THR A 217 13.40 -17.40 18.24
CA THR A 217 13.54 -16.00 17.83
C THR A 217 14.12 -15.82 16.43
N GLU A 218 14.71 -16.86 15.85
CA GLU A 218 15.24 -16.83 14.48
C GLU A 218 14.18 -17.13 13.43
N LEU A 219 13.03 -17.71 13.82
CA LEU A 219 11.94 -18.00 12.90
C LEU A 219 10.99 -16.81 12.72
N VAL A 220 10.47 -16.71 11.50
CA VAL A 220 9.57 -15.62 11.11
C VAL A 220 8.12 -16.08 11.27
N TYR A 221 7.46 -15.58 12.31
CA TYR A 221 6.05 -15.85 12.57
C TYR A 221 5.18 -14.67 12.12
N ASP A 222 4.50 -14.84 10.99
CA ASP A 222 3.68 -13.78 10.40
C ASP A 222 2.27 -13.73 11.02
N ALA A 223 1.68 -12.53 11.09
CA ALA A 223 0.30 -12.38 11.57
C ALA A 223 -0.71 -12.89 10.53
N VAL A 224 -0.57 -12.42 9.29
CA VAL A 224 -1.46 -12.78 8.18
C VAL A 224 -0.63 -13.25 6.99
N ARG A 225 -1.01 -14.40 6.42
CA ARG A 225 -0.48 -14.89 5.15
C ARG A 225 -1.56 -14.87 4.08
N LEU A 226 -1.30 -14.14 2.99
CA LEU A 226 -2.13 -14.12 1.79
C LEU A 226 -1.53 -15.14 0.81
N VAL A 227 -2.15 -16.31 0.68
CA VAL A 227 -1.59 -17.42 -0.10
C VAL A 227 -2.43 -17.65 -1.34
N GLN A 228 -1.80 -17.54 -2.52
CA GLN A 228 -2.45 -17.75 -3.81
C GLN A 228 -3.73 -16.91 -3.99
N THR A 229 -3.73 -15.69 -3.45
CA THR A 229 -4.87 -14.79 -3.50
C THR A 229 -5.09 -14.23 -4.91
N ASP A 230 -6.29 -13.73 -5.19
CA ASP A 230 -6.66 -13.10 -6.46
C ASP A 230 -7.27 -11.71 -6.27
N SER A 231 -7.88 -11.15 -7.34
CA SER A 231 -8.50 -9.81 -7.35
C SER A 231 -9.55 -9.55 -6.25
N ASN A 232 -10.07 -10.60 -5.63
CA ASN A 232 -11.10 -10.49 -4.60
C ASN A 232 -10.55 -10.62 -3.19
N SER A 233 -9.30 -11.05 -3.01
CA SER A 233 -8.71 -11.16 -1.69
C SER A 233 -8.29 -9.81 -1.15
N ARG A 234 -8.73 -9.49 0.06
CA ARG A 234 -8.55 -8.16 0.66
C ARG A 234 -8.30 -8.26 2.14
N VAL A 235 -7.42 -7.39 2.64
CA VAL A 235 -7.28 -7.10 4.07
C VAL A 235 -7.69 -5.65 4.28
N VAL A 236 -8.86 -5.43 4.86
CA VAL A 236 -9.39 -4.08 5.06
C VAL A 236 -9.54 -3.82 6.54
N GLY A 237 -8.77 -2.87 7.05
CA GLY A 237 -8.96 -2.28 8.37
C GLY A 237 -10.02 -1.18 8.36
N TYR A 238 -10.69 -1.04 9.50
CA TYR A 238 -11.63 0.02 9.82
C TYR A 238 -11.27 0.64 11.17
N GLY A 239 -11.31 1.97 11.26
CA GLY A 239 -11.10 2.69 12.52
C GLY A 239 -9.69 2.48 13.09
N ASP A 240 -9.61 1.82 14.24
CA ASP A 240 -8.39 1.58 15.01
C ASP A 240 -7.78 0.19 14.73
N SER A 241 -7.91 -0.28 13.50
CA SER A 241 -7.40 -1.58 13.07
C SER A 241 -5.88 -1.65 13.15
N GLU A 242 -5.36 -2.70 13.78
CA GLU A 242 -3.94 -2.79 14.12
C GLU A 242 -3.44 -4.24 14.06
N ILE A 243 -2.23 -4.42 13.53
CA ILE A 243 -1.45 -5.65 13.69
C ILE A 243 -0.16 -5.27 14.41
N ARG A 244 0.06 -5.84 15.60
CA ARG A 244 1.18 -5.42 16.45
C ARG A 244 1.93 -6.55 17.11
N GLY A 245 3.25 -6.39 17.23
CA GLY A 245 4.11 -7.20 18.10
C GLY A 245 4.59 -8.51 17.49
N TRP A 246 4.40 -8.72 16.18
CA TRP A 246 4.75 -9.98 15.54
C TRP A 246 6.24 -10.05 15.22
N GLN A 247 6.87 -11.19 15.54
CA GLN A 247 8.28 -11.46 15.21
C GLN A 247 8.53 -11.51 13.70
N GLY A 248 7.51 -11.75 12.88
CA GLY A 248 7.60 -11.71 11.43
C GLY A 248 6.92 -10.52 10.77
N ALA A 249 6.34 -10.75 9.60
CA ALA A 249 5.58 -9.73 8.91
C ALA A 249 4.19 -9.59 9.55
N ALA A 250 3.68 -8.36 9.59
CA ALA A 250 2.27 -8.16 9.86
C ALA A 250 1.42 -8.81 8.75
N ILE A 251 1.82 -8.62 7.48
CA ILE A 251 1.22 -9.32 6.35
C ILE A 251 2.31 -9.84 5.43
N ARG A 252 2.25 -11.13 5.06
CA ARG A 252 3.06 -11.70 3.99
C ARG A 252 2.16 -12.18 2.86
N GLY A 253 2.41 -11.74 1.63
CA GLY A 253 1.78 -12.36 0.47
C GLY A 253 2.71 -13.37 -0.19
N VAL A 254 2.17 -14.55 -0.52
CA VAL A 254 2.90 -15.69 -1.11
C VAL A 254 2.18 -16.10 -2.40
N GLY A 255 2.77 -15.74 -3.54
CA GLY A 255 2.17 -16.01 -4.87
C GLY A 255 0.80 -15.35 -5.06
N ALA A 256 0.63 -14.14 -4.53
CA ALA A 256 -0.64 -13.42 -4.49
C ALA A 256 -0.85 -12.57 -5.75
N TRP A 257 -1.90 -12.79 -6.53
CA TRP A 257 -2.16 -12.01 -7.74
C TRP A 257 -2.40 -10.54 -7.44
N LEU A 258 -3.47 -10.22 -6.70
CA LEU A 258 -3.79 -8.86 -6.32
C LEU A 258 -3.94 -8.81 -4.81
N VAL A 259 -3.24 -7.87 -4.20
CA VAL A 259 -3.31 -7.64 -2.77
C VAL A 259 -3.78 -6.22 -2.55
N PHE A 260 -4.94 -6.10 -1.90
CA PHE A 260 -5.45 -4.83 -1.44
C PHE A 260 -5.42 -4.77 0.07
N VAL A 261 -4.62 -3.86 0.60
CA VAL A 261 -4.54 -3.56 2.03
C VAL A 261 -4.95 -2.12 2.27
N LYS A 262 -5.89 -1.88 3.19
CA LYS A 262 -6.37 -0.53 3.46
C LYS A 262 -6.61 -0.28 4.94
N GLY A 263 -6.22 0.89 5.44
CA GLY A 263 -6.66 1.38 6.76
C GLY A 263 -6.14 0.55 7.93
N VAL A 264 -4.94 -0.03 7.81
CA VAL A 264 -4.32 -0.86 8.85
C VAL A 264 -3.08 -0.17 9.41
N SER A 265 -2.95 -0.17 10.74
CA SER A 265 -1.70 0.17 11.41
C SER A 265 -0.86 -1.08 11.68
N PHE A 266 0.38 -1.09 11.20
CA PHE A 266 1.39 -2.10 11.48
C PHE A 266 2.37 -1.51 12.48
N SER A 267 2.34 -1.97 13.74
CA SER A 267 3.16 -1.39 14.81
C SER A 267 4.04 -2.43 15.49
N ASN A 268 5.29 -2.11 15.83
CA ASN A 268 6.17 -3.00 16.61
C ASN A 268 6.30 -4.43 16.04
N ASN A 269 6.23 -4.59 14.72
CA ASN A 269 6.48 -5.87 14.05
C ASN A 269 7.92 -5.87 13.50
N ALA A 270 8.45 -7.05 13.12
CA ALA A 270 9.71 -7.06 12.39
C ALA A 270 9.55 -6.39 11.01
N TYR A 271 8.49 -6.78 10.29
CA TYR A 271 8.17 -6.21 8.98
C TYR A 271 6.70 -5.78 8.94
N GLY A 272 6.40 -4.77 8.13
CA GLY A 272 5.02 -4.39 7.82
C GLY A 272 4.41 -5.36 6.81
N TYR A 273 4.87 -5.27 5.56
CA TYR A 273 4.43 -6.12 4.47
C TYR A 273 5.63 -6.82 3.81
N ILE A 274 5.53 -8.13 3.58
CA ILE A 274 6.49 -8.87 2.78
C ILE A 274 5.82 -9.44 1.53
N ALA A 275 6.38 -9.13 0.36
CA ALA A 275 6.07 -9.82 -0.89
C ALA A 275 7.04 -10.99 -1.07
N SER A 276 6.55 -12.23 -0.97
CA SER A 276 7.36 -13.44 -1.16
C SER A 276 6.94 -14.23 -2.41
N ARG A 277 7.92 -14.88 -3.04
CA ARG A 277 7.71 -15.79 -4.17
C ARG A 277 7.30 -17.17 -3.66
N THR A 278 6.45 -17.88 -4.41
CA THR A 278 6.14 -19.28 -4.13
C THR A 278 7.38 -20.14 -4.45
N GLY A 279 7.92 -20.85 -3.45
CA GLY A 279 8.98 -21.85 -3.64
C GLY A 279 10.43 -21.38 -3.44
N ASP A 280 10.66 -20.22 -2.81
CA ASP A 280 11.99 -19.62 -2.62
C ASP A 280 12.95 -20.34 -1.65
N GLY A 281 12.65 -21.56 -1.22
CA GLY A 281 13.56 -22.31 -0.36
C GLY A 281 13.56 -21.84 1.10
N THR A 282 13.16 -20.59 1.33
CA THR A 282 13.58 -19.77 2.46
C THR A 282 12.41 -19.13 3.21
N LEU A 283 11.17 -19.48 2.84
CA LEU A 283 9.97 -19.26 3.67
C LEU A 283 9.82 -20.21 4.88
N GLY A 284 10.74 -21.14 5.07
CA GLY A 284 10.67 -22.17 6.13
C GLY A 284 9.37 -23.03 6.13
N TYR A 285 8.84 -23.32 4.95
CA TYR A 285 8.05 -24.49 4.48
C TYR A 285 7.12 -25.31 5.41
N ALA A 286 5.94 -25.76 4.96
CA ALA A 286 5.73 -26.54 3.73
C ALA A 286 4.49 -26.19 2.88
N VAL A 287 4.67 -26.31 1.56
CA VAL A 287 3.71 -27.05 0.72
C VAL A 287 4.51 -28.18 0.09
N SER A 288 4.14 -29.41 0.43
CA SER A 288 4.52 -30.59 -0.33
C SER A 288 3.83 -30.51 -1.70
N GLN A 289 4.60 -30.10 -2.71
CA GLN A 289 4.27 -30.10 -4.14
C GLN A 289 3.01 -29.32 -4.57
N PRO A 290 3.17 -28.17 -5.26
CA PRO A 290 2.24 -27.80 -6.30
C PRO A 290 2.56 -28.64 -7.54
N ASP A 291 1.62 -29.51 -7.88
CA ASP A 291 1.54 -30.24 -9.13
C ASP A 291 1.56 -29.29 -10.34
N GLY A 292 2.77 -29.04 -10.86
CA GLY A 292 3.01 -28.84 -12.30
C GLY A 292 2.33 -27.67 -13.02
N SER A 293 1.74 -26.67 -12.36
CA SER A 293 1.15 -25.51 -13.06
C SER A 293 1.58 -24.15 -12.50
N SER A 294 2.42 -23.45 -13.28
CA SER A 294 2.75 -22.01 -13.20
C SER A 294 3.29 -21.48 -11.85
N VAL A 295 4.57 -21.11 -11.81
CA VAL A 295 5.16 -20.31 -10.73
C VAL A 295 4.52 -18.91 -10.76
N ARG A 296 3.51 -18.66 -9.91
CA ARG A 296 2.75 -17.39 -9.93
C ARG A 296 3.41 -16.36 -9.04
N ASN A 297 3.78 -15.23 -9.62
CA ASN A 297 4.38 -14.08 -8.92
C ASN A 297 3.28 -13.12 -8.42
N HIS A 298 3.68 -12.14 -7.60
CA HIS A 298 2.78 -11.03 -7.27
C HIS A 298 2.45 -10.22 -8.53
N THR A 299 1.18 -9.87 -8.74
CA THR A 299 0.74 -9.14 -9.95
C THR A 299 0.33 -7.70 -9.64
N ASP A 300 -0.26 -7.40 -8.48
CA ASP A 300 -0.62 -6.05 -8.07
C ASP A 300 -0.61 -5.93 -6.55
N LEU A 301 0.11 -4.96 -6.00
CA LEU A 301 0.09 -4.62 -4.58
C LEU A 301 -0.44 -3.20 -4.41
N ARG A 302 -1.59 -3.05 -3.76
CA ARG A 302 -2.19 -1.76 -3.46
C ARG A 302 -2.38 -1.59 -1.96
N ILE A 303 -1.65 -0.64 -1.38
CA ILE A 303 -1.72 -0.31 0.04
C ILE A 303 -2.21 1.13 0.19
N GLN A 304 -3.27 1.35 0.96
CA GLN A 304 -3.90 2.65 1.11
C GLN A 304 -4.15 3.00 2.58
N ASP A 305 -3.91 4.25 2.96
CA ASP A 305 -4.25 4.78 4.28
C ASP A 305 -3.69 3.91 5.43
N CYS A 306 -2.51 3.31 5.23
CA CYS A 306 -1.87 2.42 6.22
C CYS A 306 -0.70 3.13 6.92
N SER A 307 -0.44 2.77 8.18
CA SER A 307 0.71 3.26 8.93
C SER A 307 1.65 2.11 9.27
N PHE A 308 2.95 2.34 9.11
CA PHE A 308 4.04 1.40 9.36
C PHE A 308 4.92 2.04 10.43
N VAL A 309 4.78 1.61 11.69
CA VAL A 309 5.34 2.32 12.85
C VAL A 309 6.22 1.41 13.68
N ASN A 310 7.41 1.86 14.09
CA ASN A 310 8.30 1.13 15.00
C ASN A 310 8.65 -0.27 14.47
N LEU A 311 9.04 -0.38 13.20
CA LEU A 311 9.35 -1.66 12.58
C LEU A 311 10.84 -1.95 12.68
N SER A 312 11.21 -3.12 13.19
CA SER A 312 12.62 -3.43 13.47
C SER A 312 13.44 -3.80 12.24
N HIS A 313 12.82 -4.13 11.10
CA HIS A 313 13.54 -4.47 9.87
C HIS A 313 13.10 -3.64 8.67
N GLY A 314 11.80 -3.56 8.36
CA GLY A 314 11.37 -2.82 7.18
C GLY A 314 9.87 -2.62 7.03
N GLY A 315 9.49 -1.60 6.26
CA GLY A 315 8.09 -1.31 5.94
C GLY A 315 7.51 -2.32 4.97
N ILE A 316 7.80 -2.15 3.68
CA ILE A 316 7.42 -3.04 2.58
C ILE A 316 8.69 -3.61 1.97
N VAL A 317 8.87 -4.93 2.04
CA VAL A 317 10.08 -5.60 1.57
C VAL A 317 9.72 -6.74 0.60
N GLY A 318 10.52 -6.89 -0.45
CA GLY A 318 10.55 -8.10 -1.26
C GLY A 318 10.78 -7.84 -2.74
N ALA A 319 11.38 -8.82 -3.42
CA ALA A 319 11.36 -8.89 -4.86
C ALA A 319 9.94 -9.23 -5.30
N VAL A 320 9.37 -8.35 -6.10
CA VAL A 320 7.99 -8.52 -6.53
C VAL A 320 7.96 -9.02 -7.99
N GLN A 321 9.03 -9.69 -8.41
CA GLN A 321 9.31 -9.99 -9.82
C GLN A 321 8.97 -11.42 -10.26
N GLY A 322 8.58 -11.50 -11.54
CA GLY A 322 8.78 -12.66 -12.40
C GLY A 322 10.23 -13.05 -12.67
N ASP A 323 10.37 -14.14 -13.40
CA ASP A 323 11.45 -15.12 -13.29
C ASP A 323 12.90 -14.54 -13.25
N SER A 324 13.63 -14.85 -12.18
CA SER A 324 15.00 -14.37 -11.89
C SER A 324 16.06 -14.80 -12.92
N ASN A 325 15.75 -15.74 -13.82
CA ASN A 325 16.69 -16.23 -14.83
C ASN A 325 16.72 -15.40 -16.12
N ARG A 326 15.90 -14.34 -16.24
CA ARG A 326 15.88 -13.45 -17.41
C ARG A 326 16.24 -12.00 -17.13
N LEU A 327 16.82 -11.69 -15.97
CA LEU A 327 17.13 -10.30 -15.55
C LEU A 327 18.09 -9.53 -16.47
N LEU A 328 18.77 -10.21 -17.39
CA LEU A 328 19.72 -9.60 -18.33
C LEU A 328 19.11 -9.29 -19.71
N GLU A 329 17.94 -9.85 -20.03
CA GLU A 329 17.19 -9.51 -21.24
C GLU A 329 15.95 -8.73 -20.79
N ARG A 330 15.69 -7.57 -21.39
CA ARG A 330 14.57 -6.66 -21.05
C ARG A 330 13.19 -7.24 -21.37
N ASP A 331 12.91 -8.47 -20.96
CA ASP A 331 11.65 -9.18 -21.07
C ASP A 331 10.67 -8.69 -19.97
N TYR A 332 10.43 -7.38 -19.95
CA TYR A 332 9.39 -6.73 -19.16
C TYR A 332 7.99 -7.23 -19.53
N GLU A 333 7.83 -7.94 -20.65
CA GLU A 333 6.56 -8.54 -21.09
C GLU A 333 6.01 -9.58 -20.09
N SER A 334 6.85 -10.12 -19.21
CA SER A 334 6.44 -11.03 -18.14
C SER A 334 6.17 -10.35 -16.79
N LEU A 335 6.48 -9.05 -16.67
CA LEU A 335 6.39 -8.29 -15.42
C LEU A 335 5.15 -7.40 -15.47
N SER A 336 4.05 -7.90 -14.93
CA SER A 336 2.79 -7.15 -14.79
C SER A 336 2.67 -6.40 -13.47
N LEU A 337 3.71 -6.41 -12.62
CA LEU A 337 3.56 -5.89 -11.27
C LEU A 337 3.42 -4.36 -11.19
N THR A 338 2.31 -3.94 -10.60
CA THR A 338 2.14 -2.58 -10.05
C THR A 338 2.17 -2.57 -8.52
N VAL A 339 2.99 -1.70 -7.93
CA VAL A 339 2.94 -1.32 -6.52
C VAL A 339 2.35 0.08 -6.41
N GLY A 340 1.21 0.20 -5.73
CA GLY A 340 0.50 1.47 -5.51
C GLY A 340 0.33 1.76 -4.02
N LEU A 341 0.91 2.87 -3.56
CA LEU A 341 0.82 3.36 -2.19
C LEU A 341 0.09 4.71 -2.19
N VAL A 342 -0.92 4.87 -1.33
CA VAL A 342 -1.70 6.12 -1.24
C VAL A 342 -1.93 6.46 0.22
N GLY A 343 -1.51 7.65 0.66
CA GLY A 343 -1.77 8.12 2.03
C GLY A 343 -1.09 7.29 3.11
N CYS A 344 0.01 6.60 2.78
CA CYS A 344 0.72 5.73 3.73
C CYS A 344 1.71 6.53 4.59
N ILE A 345 1.90 6.11 5.84
CA ILE A 345 2.88 6.69 6.77
C ILE A 345 3.90 5.61 7.14
N PHE A 346 5.18 5.92 6.99
CA PHE A 346 6.30 5.09 7.42
C PHE A 346 7.06 5.85 8.50
N GLU A 347 7.00 5.38 9.73
CA GLU A 347 7.53 6.07 10.91
C GLU A 347 8.40 5.14 11.76
N ASN A 348 9.57 5.61 12.19
CA ASN A 348 10.45 4.90 13.13
C ASN A 348 10.81 3.48 12.64
N ILE A 349 11.39 3.36 11.45
CA ILE A 349 11.73 2.07 10.84
C ILE A 349 13.25 1.93 10.80
N ALA A 350 13.77 0.89 11.45
CA ALA A 350 15.22 0.66 11.54
C ALA A 350 15.89 0.29 10.21
N GLY A 351 15.16 -0.27 9.25
CA GLY A 351 15.67 -0.50 7.89
C GLY A 351 14.93 0.33 6.85
N CYS A 352 14.69 -0.23 5.67
CA CYS A 352 14.05 0.51 4.57
C CYS A 352 12.52 0.61 4.79
N ALA A 353 11.92 1.76 4.49
CA ALA A 353 10.47 1.85 4.39
C ALA A 353 9.98 1.07 3.17
N LEU A 354 10.68 1.20 2.04
CA LEU A 354 10.40 0.47 0.81
C LEU A 354 11.70 -0.18 0.33
N ASP A 355 11.69 -1.50 0.18
CA ASP A 355 12.74 -2.24 -0.54
C ASP A 355 12.04 -3.08 -1.61
N ILE A 356 11.92 -2.48 -2.79
CA ILE A 356 11.17 -3.04 -3.92
C ILE A 356 12.16 -3.35 -5.03
N ALA A 357 12.21 -4.62 -5.41
CA ALA A 357 12.92 -5.05 -6.60
C ALA A 357 11.94 -5.46 -7.69
N SER A 358 12.20 -4.90 -8.85
CA SER A 358 11.73 -5.27 -10.16
C SER A 358 10.23 -5.24 -10.39
N ALA A 359 9.67 -4.08 -10.08
CA ALA A 359 8.31 -3.73 -10.41
C ALA A 359 8.21 -3.10 -11.82
N MET A 360 7.09 -3.32 -12.51
CA MET A 360 6.78 -2.56 -13.72
C MET A 360 6.46 -1.10 -13.34
N VAL A 361 5.67 -0.91 -12.29
CA VAL A 361 5.29 0.41 -11.81
C VAL A 361 5.38 0.45 -10.29
N VAL A 362 6.08 1.44 -9.74
CA VAL A 362 6.00 1.84 -8.33
C VAL A 362 5.41 3.24 -8.26
N SER A 363 4.29 3.39 -7.56
CA SER A 363 3.66 4.69 -7.36
C SER A 363 3.38 4.92 -5.88
N ALA A 364 3.78 6.07 -5.37
CA ALA A 364 3.54 6.48 -3.99
C ALA A 364 3.00 7.92 -3.94
N TRP A 365 1.78 8.07 -3.43
CA TRP A 365 1.03 9.32 -3.43
C TRP A 365 0.71 9.73 -2.00
N ASP A 366 1.00 10.97 -1.65
CA ASP A 366 0.76 11.56 -0.32
C ASP A 366 1.33 10.70 0.83
N CYS A 367 2.48 10.06 0.59
CA CYS A 367 3.14 9.21 1.58
C CYS A 367 4.09 10.04 2.47
N ALA A 368 4.27 9.62 3.72
CA ALA A 368 5.22 10.21 4.67
C ALA A 368 6.30 9.19 5.07
N PHE A 369 7.55 9.62 5.09
CA PHE A 369 8.72 8.87 5.54
C PHE A 369 9.40 9.63 6.68
N GLU A 370 9.25 9.14 7.90
CA GLU A 370 9.65 9.83 9.13
C GLU A 370 10.54 8.89 9.94
N GLU A 371 11.81 9.26 10.19
CA GLU A 371 12.74 8.42 10.98
C GLU A 371 12.90 7.00 10.41
N VAL A 372 13.15 6.92 9.10
CA VAL A 372 13.33 5.67 8.37
C VAL A 372 14.80 5.52 7.96
N GLY A 373 15.33 4.30 8.04
CA GLY A 373 16.58 3.90 7.40
C GLY A 373 17.59 3.34 8.36
N ALA A 374 18.31 2.30 7.95
CA ALA A 374 19.48 1.82 8.69
C ALA A 374 20.65 2.79 8.51
N ASP A 375 21.61 2.79 9.45
CA ASP A 375 22.86 3.52 9.30
C ASP A 375 23.57 3.13 7.99
N GLY A 376 23.85 4.10 7.14
CA GLY A 376 24.44 3.89 5.81
C GLY A 376 23.50 3.32 4.73
N GLY A 377 22.23 3.05 5.07
CA GLY A 377 21.21 2.52 4.18
C GLY A 377 20.44 3.59 3.38
N ALA A 378 19.32 3.19 2.77
CA ALA A 378 18.38 4.09 2.11
C ALA A 378 17.00 4.04 2.79
N MET A 379 16.21 5.12 2.72
CA MET A 379 14.81 5.06 3.15
C MET A 379 13.97 4.23 2.17
N VAL A 380 14.22 4.43 0.88
CA VAL A 380 13.56 3.79 -0.24
C VAL A 380 14.63 3.20 -1.16
N ARG A 381 14.68 1.87 -1.26
CA ARG A 381 15.50 1.14 -2.22
C ARG A 381 14.63 0.61 -3.35
N LEU A 382 15.01 0.94 -4.58
CA LEU A 382 14.33 0.53 -5.80
C LEU A 382 15.36 -0.10 -6.73
N ASP A 383 15.18 -1.39 -7.00
CA ASP A 383 16.05 -2.13 -7.90
C ASP A 383 15.25 -2.56 -9.13
N ASN A 384 15.81 -2.43 -10.33
CA ASN A 384 15.20 -2.82 -11.61
C ASN A 384 13.71 -2.43 -11.82
N CYS A 385 13.29 -1.26 -11.32
CA CYS A 385 11.90 -0.81 -11.40
C CYS A 385 11.67 0.02 -12.67
N ARG A 386 10.78 -0.38 -13.57
CA ARG A 386 10.64 0.28 -14.88
C ARG A 386 10.16 1.73 -14.76
N VAL A 387 8.99 1.95 -14.14
CA VAL A 387 8.44 3.28 -13.92
C VAL A 387 8.24 3.51 -12.43
N VAL A 388 8.75 4.63 -11.93
CA VAL A 388 8.67 4.99 -10.53
C VAL A 388 8.16 6.43 -10.40
N SER A 389 7.13 6.62 -9.59
CA SER A 389 6.54 7.94 -9.34
C SER A 389 6.25 8.15 -7.85
N PHE A 390 6.78 9.24 -7.30
CA PHE A 390 6.48 9.74 -5.98
C PHE A 390 5.80 11.11 -6.10
N ALA A 391 4.63 11.28 -5.51
CA ALA A 391 3.86 12.52 -5.56
C ALA A 391 3.39 12.93 -4.15
N GLY A 392 3.59 14.20 -3.78
CA GLY A 392 3.14 14.71 -2.46
C GLY A 392 3.90 14.11 -1.27
N THR A 393 5.09 13.54 -1.51
CA THR A 393 5.86 12.83 -0.50
C THR A 393 6.42 13.77 0.57
N ARG A 394 6.30 13.39 1.85
CA ARG A 394 6.93 14.08 2.97
C ARG A 394 8.07 13.25 3.54
N VAL A 395 9.18 13.89 3.86
CA VAL A 395 10.36 13.25 4.46
C VAL A 395 10.81 14.04 5.70
N ASN A 396 10.94 13.37 6.83
CA ASN A 396 11.35 13.95 8.11
C ASN A 396 12.39 13.06 8.81
N LEU A 397 13.45 13.65 9.37
CA LEU A 397 14.49 12.96 10.15
C LEU A 397 14.90 13.81 11.34
N GLU A 398 14.27 13.64 12.49
CA GLU A 398 14.62 14.37 13.71
C GLU A 398 15.77 13.67 14.48
N GLY A 399 16.19 12.49 14.04
CA GLY A 399 17.27 11.71 14.65
C GLY A 399 16.85 11.02 15.95
N ARG A 400 15.57 10.64 16.07
CA ARG A 400 15.05 9.85 17.20
C ARG A 400 15.63 8.44 17.19
N LEU A 401 15.73 7.80 18.36
CA LEU A 401 16.03 6.38 18.44
C LEU A 401 14.79 5.57 18.04
N VAL A 402 14.99 4.52 17.27
CA VAL A 402 13.94 3.64 16.74
C VAL A 402 14.25 2.19 17.11
N PRO A 403 13.24 1.33 17.33
CA PRO A 403 13.49 -0.09 17.58
C PRO A 403 14.15 -0.76 16.37
N GLY A 404 15.28 -1.43 16.57
CA GLY A 404 16.00 -2.22 15.58
C GLY A 404 16.17 -3.69 16.01
N PRO A 405 16.76 -4.53 15.14
CA PRO A 405 16.86 -5.98 15.39
C PRO A 405 17.83 -6.30 16.53
N GLU A 406 18.84 -5.46 16.73
CA GLU A 406 19.87 -5.58 17.78
C GLU A 406 19.66 -4.59 18.94
N GLY A 407 18.47 -3.96 19.03
CA GLY A 407 18.15 -2.93 20.01
C GLY A 407 17.81 -1.58 19.38
N GLU A 408 17.74 -0.52 20.18
CA GLU A 408 17.48 0.84 19.68
C GLU A 408 18.60 1.28 18.73
N THR A 409 18.23 1.71 17.53
CA THR A 409 19.14 2.27 16.52
C THR A 409 18.73 3.68 16.16
N ARG A 410 19.66 4.47 15.62
CA ARG A 410 19.34 5.81 15.14
C ARG A 410 19.26 5.77 13.62
N PRO A 411 18.12 6.14 13.00
CA PRO A 411 17.98 6.07 11.57
C PRO A 411 18.77 7.21 10.93
N PHE A 412 19.93 6.85 10.39
CA PHE A 412 20.79 7.73 9.60
C PHE A 412 20.94 7.16 8.20
N PRO A 413 19.88 7.21 7.37
CA PRO A 413 20.00 6.80 5.99
C PRO A 413 21.05 7.67 5.30
N ALA A 414 21.92 7.03 4.53
CA ALA A 414 22.83 7.75 3.65
C ALA A 414 22.07 8.43 2.49
N TYR A 415 20.88 7.92 2.13
CA TYR A 415 20.08 8.42 1.00
C TYR A 415 18.57 8.32 1.30
N VAL A 416 17.76 9.28 0.82
CA VAL A 416 16.29 9.09 0.82
C VAL A 416 15.93 8.01 -0.19
N PHE A 417 16.43 8.15 -1.43
CA PHE A 417 16.21 7.17 -2.48
C PHE A 417 17.55 6.57 -2.93
N HIS A 418 17.60 5.24 -2.98
CA HIS A 418 18.60 4.48 -3.70
C HIS A 418 17.91 3.79 -4.87
N VAL A 419 18.19 4.27 -6.08
CA VAL A 419 17.62 3.74 -7.31
C VAL A 419 18.74 3.07 -8.08
N ALA A 420 18.69 1.75 -8.19
CA ALA A 420 19.70 0.99 -8.91
C ALA A 420 19.45 1.04 -10.41
N ALA A 421 18.31 0.55 -10.90
CA ALA A 421 17.95 0.57 -12.31
C ALA A 421 16.48 0.97 -12.52
N THR A 422 16.23 1.96 -13.38
CA THR A 422 14.88 2.40 -13.76
C THR A 422 14.82 2.99 -15.16
N GLU A 423 13.69 2.87 -15.87
CA GLU A 423 13.51 3.58 -17.15
C GLU A 423 13.01 5.01 -16.92
N SER A 424 12.16 5.21 -15.92
CA SER A 424 11.57 6.51 -15.60
C SER A 424 11.42 6.71 -14.10
N PHE A 425 12.03 7.77 -13.58
CA PHE A 425 11.92 8.18 -12.19
C PHE A 425 11.36 9.60 -12.08
N VAL A 426 10.21 9.72 -11.40
CA VAL A 426 9.51 10.99 -11.20
C VAL A 426 9.31 11.23 -9.70
N ILE A 427 9.77 12.37 -9.21
CA ILE A 427 9.41 12.89 -7.89
C ILE A 427 8.71 14.23 -8.09
N ASP A 428 7.48 14.39 -7.61
CA ASP A 428 6.74 15.64 -7.66
C ASP A 428 6.22 16.06 -6.27
N GLY A 429 6.43 17.32 -5.91
CA GLY A 429 5.94 17.89 -4.66
C GLY A 429 6.56 17.32 -3.38
N MET A 430 7.79 16.82 -3.43
CA MET A 430 8.46 16.30 -2.23
C MET A 430 8.81 17.43 -1.25
N ARG A 431 8.53 17.21 0.05
CA ARG A 431 8.88 18.12 1.14
C ARG A 431 9.85 17.45 2.11
N ALA A 432 11.04 18.03 2.26
CA ALA A 432 12.04 17.59 3.23
C ALA A 432 12.17 18.63 4.36
N TYR A 433 11.97 18.21 5.60
CA TYR A 433 11.96 19.13 6.75
C TYR A 433 13.34 19.32 7.41
N ASN A 434 14.25 18.35 7.26
CA ASN A 434 15.59 18.39 7.87
C ASN A 434 16.71 18.22 6.84
N SER A 435 17.95 18.51 7.24
CA SER A 435 19.13 18.44 6.38
C SER A 435 19.49 17.00 6.02
N PHE A 436 19.27 16.61 4.76
CA PHE A 436 19.76 15.34 4.21
C PHE A 436 21.08 15.59 3.47
N ASN A 437 22.07 14.71 3.66
CA ASN A 437 23.25 14.71 2.81
C ASN A 437 23.73 13.27 2.58
N PRO A 438 23.61 12.74 1.35
CA PRO A 438 22.83 13.22 0.18
C PRO A 438 21.38 12.71 0.12
N ALA A 439 20.49 13.40 -0.60
CA ALA A 439 19.07 13.02 -0.69
C ALA A 439 18.79 11.87 -1.68
N LEU A 440 19.63 11.67 -2.68
CA LEU A 440 19.41 10.72 -3.77
C LEU A 440 20.73 10.07 -4.16
N ARG A 441 20.75 8.75 -4.28
CA ARG A 441 21.81 7.99 -4.95
C ARG A 441 21.26 7.18 -6.10
N LEU A 442 21.97 7.30 -7.20
CA LEU A 442 21.78 6.58 -8.43
C LEU A 442 22.93 5.59 -8.45
N ALA A 443 22.66 4.29 -8.45
CA ALA A 443 23.75 3.33 -8.57
C ALA A 443 24.25 3.29 -10.02
N ASP A 444 25.46 2.76 -10.23
CA ASP A 444 26.13 2.56 -11.54
C ASP A 444 25.39 1.62 -12.53
N ALA A 445 24.06 1.43 -12.41
CA ALA A 445 23.33 0.54 -13.32
C ALA A 445 22.92 1.27 -14.60
N GLU A 446 22.87 0.50 -15.71
CA GLU A 446 22.70 0.94 -17.09
C GLU A 446 21.75 2.13 -17.33
N ALA A 447 22.06 2.91 -18.38
CA ALA A 447 21.42 4.16 -18.80
C ALA A 447 19.93 4.29 -18.44
N THR A 448 19.66 5.03 -17.35
CA THR A 448 18.31 5.49 -16.98
C THR A 448 17.80 6.49 -18.02
N VAL A 449 16.62 6.22 -18.62
CA VAL A 449 16.19 6.88 -19.86
C VAL A 449 15.44 8.20 -19.64
N SER A 450 14.89 8.48 -18.45
CA SER A 450 14.27 9.79 -18.16
C SER A 450 14.09 10.11 -16.68
N TRP A 451 14.45 11.33 -16.30
CA TRP A 451 14.39 11.83 -14.93
C TRP A 451 13.57 13.12 -14.90
N ARG A 452 12.58 13.19 -14.00
CA ARG A 452 11.88 14.46 -13.72
C ARG A 452 11.74 14.63 -12.22
N ILE A 453 12.56 15.52 -11.66
CA ILE A 453 12.40 16.02 -10.30
C ILE A 453 11.64 17.34 -10.40
N GLY A 454 10.40 17.34 -9.93
CA GLY A 454 9.54 18.51 -9.81
C GLY A 454 9.92 19.39 -8.63
N ASN A 455 8.95 20.14 -8.09
CA ASN A 455 9.19 21.07 -6.98
C ASN A 455 9.62 20.31 -5.71
N ILE A 456 10.92 20.26 -5.42
CA ILE A 456 11.43 19.92 -4.09
C ILE A 456 11.44 21.21 -3.27
N SER A 457 10.56 21.30 -2.28
CA SER A 457 10.62 22.38 -1.29
C SER A 457 11.31 21.85 -0.04
N ALA A 458 12.44 22.44 0.32
CA ALA A 458 13.15 22.13 1.55
C ALA A 458 12.97 23.31 2.51
N ALA A 459 12.85 23.05 3.82
CA ALA A 459 13.03 24.10 4.82
C ALA A 459 14.42 24.76 4.63
N ALA A 460 14.59 26.03 5.03
CA ALA A 460 15.88 26.71 4.88
C ALA A 460 17.00 25.89 5.55
N GLY A 461 18.02 25.46 4.78
CA GLY A 461 19.11 24.60 5.25
C GLY A 461 18.87 23.09 5.17
N ALA A 462 17.68 22.62 4.77
CA ALA A 462 17.35 21.20 4.67
C ALA A 462 17.96 20.49 3.44
N LEU A 463 18.45 21.26 2.46
CA LEU A 463 19.43 20.75 1.49
C LEU A 463 20.77 21.37 1.87
N SER A 464 21.57 20.65 2.63
CA SER A 464 22.98 21.01 2.81
C SER A 464 23.65 20.99 1.43
N PRO A 465 24.59 21.90 1.12
CA PRO A 465 25.36 21.87 -0.13
C PRO A 465 26.25 20.61 -0.18
N GLY A 466 25.63 19.46 -0.41
CA GLY A 466 26.26 18.24 -0.85
C GLY A 466 26.25 18.21 -2.38
N PRO A 467 27.30 17.68 -3.01
CA PRO A 467 27.30 17.45 -4.46
C PRO A 467 26.12 16.54 -4.84
N MET A 468 25.36 16.96 -5.87
CA MET A 468 24.53 16.02 -6.62
C MET A 468 25.50 15.19 -7.47
N TYR A 469 25.71 13.92 -7.11
CA TYR A 469 26.50 13.00 -7.92
C TYR A 469 25.63 12.49 -9.07
N VAL A 470 25.99 12.89 -10.29
CA VAL A 470 25.46 12.31 -11.53
C VAL A 470 26.59 11.49 -12.13
N GLU A 471 26.68 10.22 -11.72
CA GLU A 471 27.81 9.34 -12.04
C GLU A 471 27.93 9.07 -13.56
N ASP A 472 26.79 9.06 -14.28
CA ASP A 472 26.72 8.86 -15.74
C ASP A 472 26.75 10.16 -16.57
N GLY A 473 27.09 11.30 -15.96
CA GLY A 473 27.55 12.50 -16.68
C GLY A 473 26.54 13.24 -17.56
N SER A 474 25.23 12.94 -17.49
CA SER A 474 24.21 13.73 -18.21
C SER A 474 23.15 14.33 -17.29
N LEU A 475 23.18 15.66 -17.17
CA LEU A 475 22.13 16.44 -16.53
C LEU A 475 21.26 17.06 -17.63
N ALA A 476 20.07 16.52 -17.84
CA ALA A 476 19.13 17.04 -18.84
C ALA A 476 18.22 18.09 -18.22
N VAL A 477 18.27 19.31 -18.77
CA VAL A 477 17.34 20.39 -18.40
C VAL A 477 16.31 20.53 -19.50
N SER A 478 15.05 20.22 -19.20
CA SER A 478 13.95 20.44 -20.15
C SER A 478 13.25 21.75 -19.85
N GLY A 479 13.55 22.79 -20.64
CA GLY A 479 12.83 24.06 -20.59
C GLY A 479 13.60 25.22 -21.19
N GLN A 480 12.90 26.35 -21.34
CA GLN A 480 13.51 27.62 -21.74
C GLN A 480 14.09 28.34 -20.52
N TRP A 481 14.84 29.42 -20.76
CA TRP A 481 15.38 30.34 -19.75
C TRP A 481 14.40 30.72 -18.63
N ASN A 482 13.09 30.77 -18.91
CA ASN A 482 12.05 31.16 -17.94
C ASN A 482 11.45 30.00 -17.12
N LYS A 483 11.81 28.75 -17.40
CA LYS A 483 11.26 27.56 -16.74
C LYS A 483 12.33 26.53 -16.36
N GLY A 484 13.08 26.03 -17.33
CA GLY A 484 14.06 24.96 -17.14
C GLY A 484 15.48 25.50 -17.23
N HIS A 485 16.10 25.76 -16.07
CA HIS A 485 17.50 26.14 -15.95
C HIS A 485 18.05 25.63 -14.61
N ILE A 486 19.34 25.33 -14.56
CA ILE A 486 20.01 24.88 -13.34
C ILE A 486 20.36 26.11 -12.52
N VAL A 487 20.01 26.11 -11.23
CA VAL A 487 20.34 27.18 -10.29
C VAL A 487 21.39 26.67 -9.30
N LEU A 488 22.59 27.24 -9.35
CA LEU A 488 23.72 26.95 -8.48
C LEU A 488 24.01 28.18 -7.60
N GLY A 489 23.25 28.33 -6.52
CA GLY A 489 23.28 29.54 -5.70
C GLY A 489 22.76 30.75 -6.48
N SER A 490 23.60 31.76 -6.70
CA SER A 490 23.24 32.92 -7.52
C SER A 490 23.49 32.69 -9.02
N HIS A 491 24.13 31.58 -9.42
CA HIS A 491 24.40 31.27 -10.81
C HIS A 491 23.25 30.49 -11.45
N HIS A 492 22.90 30.85 -12.68
CA HIS A 492 21.91 30.18 -13.49
C HIS A 492 22.58 29.63 -14.75
N LEU A 493 22.27 28.39 -15.15
CA LEU A 493 22.74 27.74 -16.39
C LEU A 493 21.54 27.26 -17.22
N TRP A 494 21.49 27.57 -18.52
CA TRP A 494 20.40 27.15 -19.41
C TRP A 494 20.84 27.03 -20.85
N VAL A 495 20.03 26.35 -21.67
CA VAL A 495 20.21 26.32 -23.12
C VAL A 495 19.25 27.32 -23.74
N ASP A 496 19.77 28.26 -24.53
CA ASP A 496 18.92 29.24 -25.24
C ASP A 496 18.20 28.61 -26.44
N GLY A 497 17.32 29.37 -27.09
CA GLY A 497 16.58 28.97 -28.27
C GLY A 497 17.44 28.68 -29.50
N PHE A 498 18.74 29.00 -29.47
CA PHE A 498 19.72 28.64 -30.49
C PHE A 498 20.55 27.40 -30.14
N GLY A 499 20.32 26.80 -28.96
CA GLY A 499 21.08 25.63 -28.50
C GLY A 499 22.39 25.97 -27.78
N ALA A 500 22.66 27.25 -27.49
CA ALA A 500 23.87 27.65 -26.78
C ALA A 500 23.68 27.49 -25.27
N LEU A 501 24.65 26.84 -24.60
CA LEU A 501 24.71 26.81 -23.14
C LEU A 501 25.10 28.20 -22.62
N ARG A 502 24.31 28.75 -21.70
CA ARG A 502 24.48 30.07 -21.13
C ARG A 502 24.64 30.01 -19.62
N HIS A 503 25.33 31.01 -19.07
CA HIS A 503 25.47 31.22 -17.63
C HIS A 503 25.25 32.69 -17.25
N LYS A 504 24.69 32.95 -16.06
CA LYS A 504 24.57 34.30 -15.49
C LYS A 504 24.52 34.29 -13.97
N ASN A 505 24.98 35.36 -13.33
CA ASN A 505 24.68 35.65 -11.93
C ASN A 505 23.36 36.43 -11.83
N GLY A 506 22.36 35.84 -11.15
CA GLY A 506 20.98 36.31 -11.08
C GLY A 506 20.07 35.70 -12.15
N ARG A 507 18.76 35.80 -11.91
CA ARG A 507 17.72 35.22 -12.77
C ARG A 507 17.80 35.79 -14.20
N PRO A 508 17.78 34.95 -15.26
CA PRO A 508 17.73 35.42 -16.64
C PRO A 508 16.44 36.20 -16.92
N LEU A 509 16.58 37.33 -17.59
CA LEU A 509 15.48 38.20 -18.05
C LEU A 509 15.02 37.87 -19.48
N GLY A 510 15.78 37.04 -20.18
CA GLY A 510 15.50 36.63 -21.55
C GLY A 510 16.33 35.42 -21.97
N ASP A 511 16.00 34.89 -23.15
CA ASP A 511 16.59 33.68 -23.70
C ASP A 511 18.09 33.81 -23.96
N THR A 512 18.50 34.95 -24.48
CA THR A 512 19.90 35.27 -24.79
C THR A 512 20.61 36.05 -23.68
N ASP A 513 20.06 36.08 -22.47
CA ASP A 513 20.68 36.76 -21.33
C ASP A 513 21.97 36.03 -20.89
N GLY A 514 22.85 36.66 -20.10
CA GLY A 514 24.09 36.02 -19.66
C GLY A 514 25.14 35.74 -20.75
N GLY A 515 26.24 35.10 -20.35
CA GLY A 515 27.34 34.72 -21.23
C GLY A 515 27.20 33.30 -21.75
N VAL A 516 27.57 33.07 -23.01
CA VAL A 516 27.70 31.70 -23.56
C VAL A 516 28.88 30.99 -22.87
N VAL A 517 28.70 29.73 -22.52
CA VAL A 517 29.75 28.86 -21.99
C VAL A 517 30.41 28.17 -23.18
N GLY A 518 31.63 28.61 -23.54
CA GLY A 518 32.39 28.08 -24.67
C GLY A 518 33.10 29.17 -25.45
#